data_AF-A0A1X7SZ43-F1
#
_entry.id   AF-A0A1X7SZ43-F1
#
_cell.length_a   1.000
_cell.length_b   1.000
_cell.length_c   1.000
_cell.angle_alpha   90.00
_cell.angle_beta   90.00
_cell.angle_gamma   90.00
#
_symmetry.space_group_name_H-M   'P 1'
#
loop_
_entity.id
_entity.type
_entity.pdbx_description
1 polymer ?
#
loop_
_entity_poly.entity_id
_entity_poly.type
_entity_poly.pdbx_seq_one_letter_code
_entity_poly.pdbx_strand_id
1 'polypeptide(L)'
;MSLLFFYCRYMREYVLLVRDHCSLICVDDKHKVKVGEPGFPVASAERGRRVAVRADENFVVGDHDFTKFGLIPSVTFIIKIPDEICGSWYDGKVYVGLKDSVFEPSSPICHMTELYQTILKTETHKSLYYLYTQTVDQTIA
;
A
#
# COMPACT_ATOMS: atom_id res chain seq x y z
N MET A 1 10.54 -22.43 -2.53
CA MET A 1 9.30 -22.08 -3.25
C MET A 1 8.19 -22.07 -2.22
N SER A 2 7.91 -20.89 -1.66
CA SER A 2 7.33 -20.72 -0.32
C SER A 2 5.81 -20.94 -0.28
N LEU A 3 5.32 -21.42 0.87
CA LEU A 3 3.89 -21.59 1.23
C LEU A 3 3.00 -20.39 0.85
N LEU A 4 3.57 -19.18 0.71
CA LEU A 4 2.90 -17.96 0.29
C LEU A 4 2.19 -18.10 -1.08
N PHE A 5 2.81 -18.83 -2.03
CA PHE A 5 2.22 -19.00 -3.37
C PHE A 5 1.00 -19.93 -3.36
N PHE A 6 0.98 -20.95 -2.50
CA PHE A 6 -0.17 -21.85 -2.34
C PHE A 6 -1.34 -21.17 -1.62
N TYR A 7 -1.05 -20.38 -0.58
CA TYR A 7 -2.07 -19.61 0.14
C TYR A 7 -2.81 -18.63 -0.78
N CYS A 8 -2.09 -17.95 -1.67
CA CYS A 8 -2.69 -17.05 -2.65
C CYS A 8 -3.61 -17.76 -3.65
N ARG A 9 -3.33 -19.01 -4.05
CA ARG A 9 -4.17 -19.72 -5.03
C ARG A 9 -5.52 -20.14 -4.45
N TYR A 10 -5.52 -20.75 -3.26
CA TYR A 10 -6.77 -21.19 -2.62
C TYR A 10 -7.71 -20.01 -2.32
N MET A 11 -7.17 -18.91 -1.80
CA MET A 11 -7.95 -17.69 -1.58
C MET A 11 -8.58 -17.18 -2.89
N ARG A 12 -7.81 -17.16 -3.99
CA ARG A 12 -8.31 -16.76 -5.31
C ARG A 12 -9.42 -17.67 -5.82
N GLU A 13 -9.28 -18.98 -5.68
CA GLU A 13 -10.31 -19.96 -6.05
C GLU A 13 -11.60 -19.74 -5.24
N TYR A 14 -11.49 -19.47 -3.93
CA TYR A 14 -12.65 -19.18 -3.10
C TYR A 14 -13.31 -17.84 -3.45
N VAL A 15 -12.52 -16.79 -3.66
CA VAL A 15 -12.99 -15.46 -4.08
C VAL A 15 -13.73 -15.55 -5.41
N LEU A 16 -13.30 -16.40 -6.35
CA LEU A 16 -14.03 -16.65 -7.59
C LEU A 16 -15.41 -17.25 -7.36
N LEU A 17 -15.54 -18.19 -6.41
CA LEU A 17 -16.83 -18.82 -6.07
C LEU A 17 -17.84 -17.82 -5.50
N VAL A 18 -17.39 -16.82 -4.74
CA VAL A 18 -18.26 -15.83 -4.09
C VAL A 18 -18.11 -14.42 -4.68
N ARG A 19 -17.63 -14.31 -5.92
CA ARG A 19 -17.25 -13.03 -6.58
C ARG A 19 -18.38 -12.00 -6.64
N ASP A 20 -19.62 -12.45 -6.74
CA ASP A 20 -20.78 -11.56 -6.84
C ASP A 20 -21.07 -10.85 -5.50
N HIS A 21 -20.64 -11.45 -4.39
CA HIS A 21 -20.87 -10.95 -3.04
C HIS A 21 -19.60 -10.40 -2.37
N CYS A 22 -18.42 -10.57 -2.98
CA CYS A 22 -17.16 -10.19 -2.37
C CYS A 22 -16.28 -9.24 -3.19
N SER A 23 -15.50 -8.44 -2.48
CA SER A 23 -14.40 -7.65 -3.04
C SER A 23 -13.08 -8.19 -2.50
N LEU A 24 -12.08 -8.32 -3.36
CA LEU A 24 -10.71 -8.63 -2.96
C LEU A 24 -9.90 -7.34 -2.88
N ILE A 25 -9.31 -7.09 -1.71
CA ILE A 25 -8.57 -5.86 -1.43
C ILE A 25 -7.19 -6.24 -0.89
N CYS A 26 -6.15 -5.69 -1.52
CA CYS A 26 -4.79 -5.75 -1.01
C CYS A 26 -4.45 -4.42 -0.35
N VAL A 27 -3.94 -4.44 0.87
CA VAL A 27 -3.50 -3.25 1.58
C VAL A 27 -2.02 -3.40 1.92
N ASP A 28 -1.27 -2.35 1.64
CA ASP A 28 0.16 -2.25 1.89
C ASP A 28 0.48 -0.88 2.49
N ASP A 29 1.33 -0.85 3.51
CA ASP A 29 1.92 0.37 4.05
C ASP A 29 3.42 0.34 3.77
N LYS A 30 3.90 1.29 2.96
CA LYS A 30 5.32 1.30 2.63
C LYS A 30 6.11 2.06 3.68
N HIS A 31 7.40 1.70 3.73
CA HIS A 31 8.43 2.46 4.43
C HIS A 31 8.41 3.97 4.11
N LYS A 32 8.69 4.77 5.14
CA LYS A 32 8.81 6.24 5.12
C LYS A 32 9.59 6.75 3.89
N VAL A 33 8.98 7.65 3.14
CA VAL A 33 9.58 8.42 2.06
C VAL A 33 10.02 9.76 2.62
N LYS A 34 11.33 10.02 2.65
CA LYS A 34 11.87 11.31 3.11
C LYS A 34 11.61 12.38 2.05
N VAL A 35 11.20 13.57 2.49
CA VAL A 35 11.01 14.75 1.64
C VAL A 35 11.98 15.83 2.09
N GLY A 36 12.79 16.31 1.14
CA GLY A 36 13.77 17.36 1.35
C GLY A 36 13.21 18.77 1.28
N GLU A 37 14.08 19.75 1.46
CA GLU A 37 13.76 21.14 1.17
C GLU A 37 13.53 21.37 -0.34
N PRO A 38 12.73 22.39 -0.73
CA PRO A 38 12.57 22.77 -2.13
C PRO A 38 13.94 23.05 -2.79
N GLY A 39 14.23 22.40 -3.92
CA GLY A 39 15.53 22.51 -4.61
C GLY A 39 16.65 21.61 -4.04
N PHE A 40 16.39 20.86 -2.96
CA PHE A 40 17.33 19.91 -2.36
C PHE A 40 16.67 18.53 -2.21
N PRO A 41 16.70 17.68 -3.26
CA PRO A 41 16.18 16.33 -3.15
C PRO A 41 16.98 15.54 -2.11
N VAL A 42 16.30 14.94 -1.13
CA VAL A 42 16.98 14.18 -0.08
C VAL A 42 17.01 12.70 -0.44
N ALA A 43 18.22 12.17 -0.47
CA ALA A 43 18.47 10.74 -0.49
C ALA A 43 18.96 10.31 0.89
N SER A 44 18.23 9.40 1.54
CA SER A 44 18.85 8.68 2.65
C SER A 44 20.03 7.90 2.05
N ALA A 45 21.26 8.19 2.47
CA ALA A 45 22.50 7.55 1.99
C ALA A 45 22.60 6.06 2.38
N GLU A 46 21.49 5.36 2.46
CA GLU A 46 21.43 3.91 2.60
C GLU A 46 21.71 3.28 1.24
N ARG A 47 22.82 2.53 1.14
CA ARG A 47 23.26 1.84 -0.06
C ARG A 47 22.10 1.06 -0.70
N GLY A 48 21.81 1.35 -1.97
CA GLY A 48 20.88 0.59 -2.80
C GLY A 48 19.44 1.11 -2.87
N ARG A 49 19.09 2.22 -2.20
CA ARG A 49 17.73 2.81 -2.33
C ARG A 49 17.64 3.79 -3.50
N ARG A 50 16.48 3.78 -4.18
CA ARG A 50 16.12 4.75 -5.24
C ARG A 50 15.33 5.89 -4.62
N VAL A 51 15.54 7.10 -5.12
CA VAL A 51 14.91 8.34 -4.63
C VAL A 51 14.10 8.94 -5.76
N ALA A 52 12.90 9.44 -5.45
CA ALA A 52 12.11 10.21 -6.39
C ALA A 52 12.61 11.66 -6.40
N VAL A 53 12.99 12.14 -7.57
CA VAL A 53 13.42 13.52 -7.81
C VAL A 53 12.51 14.09 -8.88
N ARG A 54 12.23 15.40 -8.82
CA ARG A 54 11.52 16.04 -9.92
C ARG A 54 12.36 15.98 -11.20
N ALA A 55 11.70 15.87 -12.34
CA ALA A 55 12.38 15.72 -13.63
C ALA A 55 13.27 16.92 -14.00
N ASP A 56 13.01 18.10 -13.41
CA ASP A 56 13.72 19.35 -13.65
C ASP A 56 14.82 19.66 -12.62
N GLU A 57 15.04 18.80 -11.62
CA GLU A 57 16.00 19.04 -10.54
C GLU A 57 17.21 18.10 -10.63
N ASN A 58 18.40 18.64 -10.36
CA ASN A 58 19.61 17.83 -10.25
C ASN A 58 19.57 17.02 -8.95
N PHE A 59 19.88 15.73 -9.05
CA PHE A 59 20.01 14.88 -7.87
C PHE A 59 21.25 15.27 -7.06
N VAL A 60 21.02 15.92 -5.92
CA VAL A 60 22.04 16.25 -4.93
C VAL A 60 21.84 15.34 -3.72
N VAL A 61 22.89 14.71 -3.22
CA VAL A 61 22.80 13.85 -2.03
C VAL A 61 22.94 14.73 -0.78
N GLY A 62 21.81 15.16 -0.22
CA GLY A 62 21.75 15.83 1.08
C GLY A 62 21.64 14.83 2.24
N ASP A 63 22.31 15.11 3.36
CA ASP A 63 22.19 14.33 4.59
C ASP A 63 20.87 14.59 5.34
N HIS A 64 20.65 13.91 6.46
CA HIS A 64 19.48 14.00 7.34
C HIS A 64 19.09 15.45 7.67
N ASP A 65 20.05 16.36 7.79
CA ASP A 65 19.84 17.78 8.11
C ASP A 65 18.98 18.52 7.08
N PHE A 66 18.89 18.01 5.85
CA PHE A 66 18.06 18.59 4.79
C PHE A 66 16.67 17.93 4.67
N THR A 67 16.35 16.95 5.54
CA THR A 67 15.03 16.30 5.56
C THR A 67 14.03 17.18 6.31
N LYS A 68 13.01 17.67 5.60
CA LYS A 68 11.99 18.55 6.20
C LYS A 68 10.87 17.76 6.87
N PHE A 69 10.38 16.72 6.20
CA PHE A 69 9.35 15.82 6.72
C PHE A 69 9.40 14.47 6.02
N GLY A 70 8.65 13.48 6.51
CA GLY A 70 8.56 12.16 5.91
C GLY A 70 7.13 11.83 5.57
N LEU A 71 6.89 11.32 4.35
CA LEU A 71 5.60 10.84 3.90
C LEU A 71 5.52 9.33 4.03
N ILE A 72 4.39 8.83 4.52
CA ILE A 72 4.09 7.39 4.57
C ILE A 72 2.96 7.14 3.58
N PRO A 73 3.23 6.51 2.43
CA PRO A 73 2.18 6.11 1.51
C PRO A 73 1.48 4.85 2.05
N SER A 74 0.17 4.94 2.22
CA SER A 74 -0.70 3.78 2.42
C SER A 74 -1.41 3.48 1.10
N VAL A 75 -1.25 2.25 0.61
CA VAL A 75 -1.77 1.82 -0.67
C VAL A 75 -2.88 0.81 -0.44
N THR A 76 -4.04 1.08 -1.05
CA THR A 76 -5.17 0.16 -1.10
C THR A 76 -5.43 -0.19 -2.56
N PHE A 77 -5.32 -1.47 -2.90
CA PHE A 77 -5.59 -1.98 -4.23
C PHE A 77 -6.86 -2.83 -4.21
N ILE A 78 -7.92 -2.34 -4.85
CA ILE A 78 -9.18 -3.04 -5.01
C ILE A 78 -9.14 -3.78 -6.34
N ILE A 79 -9.04 -5.11 -6.25
CA ILE A 79 -8.84 -5.98 -7.40
C ILE A 79 -10.18 -6.18 -8.12
N LYS A 80 -10.16 -6.00 -9.44
CA LYS A 80 -11.22 -6.48 -10.32
C LYS A 80 -11.06 -7.99 -10.44
N ILE A 81 -11.92 -8.74 -9.75
CA ILE A 81 -11.87 -10.21 -9.76
C ILE A 81 -12.08 -10.69 -11.20
N PRO A 82 -11.16 -11.49 -11.78
CA PRO A 82 -11.30 -12.00 -13.13
C PRO A 82 -12.42 -13.05 -13.22
N ASP A 83 -12.82 -13.42 -14.45
CA ASP A 83 -13.81 -14.48 -14.66
C ASP A 83 -13.24 -15.89 -14.42
N GLU A 84 -11.92 -16.04 -14.53
CA GLU A 84 -11.22 -17.31 -14.42
C GLU A 84 -9.97 -17.18 -13.53
N ILE A 85 -9.54 -18.29 -12.93
CA ILE A 85 -8.36 -18.33 -12.04
C ILE A 85 -7.07 -17.92 -12.74
N CYS A 86 -6.97 -18.21 -14.05
CA CYS A 86 -5.84 -17.86 -14.90
C CYS A 86 -5.89 -16.42 -15.42
N GLY A 87 -6.96 -15.68 -15.13
CA GLY A 87 -7.10 -14.29 -15.53
C GLY A 87 -6.14 -13.35 -14.78
N SER A 88 -6.19 -12.06 -15.14
CA SER A 88 -5.38 -11.04 -14.47
C SER A 88 -5.90 -10.72 -13.08
N TRP A 89 -5.07 -10.94 -12.07
CA TRP A 89 -5.33 -10.55 -10.67
C TRP A 89 -4.70 -9.21 -10.29
N TYR A 90 -4.04 -8.56 -11.26
CA TYR A 90 -3.37 -7.27 -11.10
C TYR A 90 -4.10 -6.16 -11.88
N ASP A 91 -5.39 -6.36 -12.15
CA ASP A 91 -6.29 -5.36 -12.71
C ASP A 91 -7.23 -4.84 -11.61
N GLY A 92 -7.55 -3.54 -11.63
CA GLY A 92 -8.37 -2.91 -10.60
C GLY A 92 -8.05 -1.44 -10.36
N LYS A 93 -8.51 -0.92 -9.21
CA LYS A 93 -8.33 0.47 -8.80
C LYS A 93 -7.35 0.56 -7.65
N VAL A 94 -6.35 1.44 -7.78
CA VAL A 94 -5.36 1.73 -6.73
C VAL A 94 -5.68 3.07 -6.10
N TYR A 95 -5.72 3.08 -4.77
CA TYR A 95 -5.87 4.26 -3.94
C TYR A 95 -4.61 4.43 -3.12
N VAL A 96 -4.07 5.65 -3.10
CA VAL A 96 -2.86 5.99 -2.34
C VAL A 96 -3.20 7.14 -1.41
N GLY A 97 -3.14 6.87 -0.10
CA GLY A 97 -3.16 7.90 0.94
C GLY A 97 -1.72 8.30 1.26
N LEU A 98 -1.45 9.60 1.39
CA LEU A 98 -0.16 10.11 1.85
C LEU A 98 -0.35 10.70 3.24
N LYS A 99 0.43 10.22 4.20
CA LYS A 99 0.41 10.68 5.59
C LYS A 99 1.71 11.37 5.94
N ASP A 100 1.65 12.42 6.75
CA ASP A 100 2.86 12.97 7.36
C ASP A 100 3.26 12.11 8.57
N SER A 101 4.46 11.55 8.53
CA SER A 101 4.97 10.67 9.58
C SER A 101 5.10 11.29 10.98
N VAL A 102 5.15 12.63 11.08
CA VAL A 102 5.31 13.35 12.35
C VAL A 102 3.93 13.62 12.96
N PHE A 103 2.97 14.04 12.15
CA PHE A 103 1.64 14.44 12.63
C PHE A 103 0.62 13.30 12.60
N GLU A 104 0.83 12.29 11.75
CA GLU A 104 -0.11 11.21 11.49
C GLU A 104 0.59 9.84 11.66
N PRO A 105 0.87 9.43 12.92
CA PRO A 105 1.51 8.15 13.18
C PRO A 105 0.64 6.98 12.69
N SER A 106 1.27 6.00 12.05
CA SER A 106 0.61 4.79 11.58
C SER A 106 0.25 3.86 12.73
N SER A 107 -1.00 3.39 12.78
CA SER A 107 -1.45 2.34 13.69
C SER A 107 -2.43 1.41 12.98
N PRO A 108 -2.60 0.15 13.43
CA PRO A 108 -3.54 -0.79 12.81
C PRO A 108 -4.97 -0.22 12.72
N ILE A 109 -5.42 0.52 13.74
CA ILE A 109 -6.75 1.14 13.75
C ILE A 109 -6.87 2.30 12.75
N CYS A 110 -5.81 3.09 12.57
CA CYS A 110 -5.75 4.13 11.55
C CYS A 110 -5.83 3.52 10.15
N HIS A 111 -5.05 2.47 9.87
CA HIS A 111 -5.09 1.78 8.58
C HIS A 111 -6.46 1.17 8.28
N MET A 112 -7.14 0.59 9.28
CA MET A 112 -8.51 0.11 9.11
C MET A 112 -9.49 1.25 8.82
N THR A 113 -9.31 2.41 9.46
CA THR A 113 -10.14 3.60 9.23
C THR A 113 -9.94 4.17 7.82
N GLU A 114 -8.69 4.25 7.36
CA GLU A 114 -8.34 4.69 6.00
C GLU A 114 -8.92 3.75 4.94
N LEU A 115 -8.84 2.44 5.18
CA LEU A 115 -9.46 1.43 4.34
C LEU A 115 -10.98 1.62 4.31
N TYR A 116 -11.63 1.79 5.46
CA TYR A 116 -13.07 2.03 5.55
C TYR A 116 -13.49 3.27 4.76
N GLN A 117 -12.76 4.38 4.91
CA GLN A 117 -13.00 5.60 4.13
C GLN A 117 -12.81 5.38 2.62
N THR A 118 -11.81 4.59 2.23
CA THR A 118 -11.57 4.24 0.83
C THR A 118 -12.75 3.43 0.28
N ILE A 119 -13.21 2.42 1.02
CA ILE A 119 -14.37 1.58 0.66
C ILE A 119 -15.62 2.43 0.49
N LEU A 120 -15.90 3.36 1.41
CA LEU A 120 -17.03 4.29 1.32
C LEU A 120 -16.99 5.13 0.04
N LYS A 121 -15.80 5.61 -0.37
CA LYS A 121 -15.63 6.40 -1.60
C LYS A 121 -15.84 5.58 -2.88
N THR A 122 -15.61 4.28 -2.83
CA THR A 122 -15.73 3.40 -4.00
C THR A 122 -17.15 2.98 -4.36
N GLU A 123 -18.14 3.23 -3.48
CA GLU A 123 -19.54 2.77 -3.62
C GLU A 123 -19.67 1.25 -3.86
N THR A 124 -18.61 0.48 -3.58
CA THR A 124 -18.63 -0.98 -3.67
C THR A 124 -19.34 -1.53 -2.45
N HIS A 125 -20.66 -1.52 -2.43
CA HIS A 125 -21.48 -2.07 -1.33
C HIS A 125 -21.57 -3.60 -1.41
N LYS A 126 -20.43 -4.28 -1.42
CA LYS A 126 -20.40 -5.74 -1.31
C LYS A 126 -20.45 -6.16 0.16
N SER A 127 -21.06 -7.32 0.41
CA SER A 127 -21.27 -7.84 1.76
C SER A 127 -20.00 -8.43 2.39
N LEU A 128 -19.03 -8.84 1.57
CA LEU A 128 -17.80 -9.51 2.00
C LEU A 128 -16.56 -8.82 1.45
N TYR A 129 -15.55 -8.65 2.29
CA TYR A 129 -14.24 -8.09 1.91
C TYR A 129 -13.13 -9.07 2.30
N TYR A 130 -12.39 -9.55 1.31
CA TYR A 130 -11.18 -10.33 1.54
C TYR A 130 -9.99 -9.39 1.57
N LEU A 131 -9.30 -9.37 2.72
CA LEU A 131 -8.16 -8.50 2.96
C LEU A 131 -6.88 -9.30 2.86
N TYR A 132 -5.98 -8.85 1.99
CA TYR A 132 -4.60 -9.31 1.95
C TYR A 132 -3.69 -8.20 2.47
N THR A 133 -3.08 -8.42 3.63
CA THR A 133 -2.17 -7.47 4.27
C THR A 133 -0.80 -8.11 4.49
N GLN A 134 0.28 -7.37 4.24
CA GLN A 134 1.62 -7.78 4.70
C GLN A 134 1.85 -7.23 6.11
N THR A 135 1.27 -7.87 7.12
CA THR A 135 1.68 -7.66 8.51
C THR A 135 2.67 -8.75 8.89
N VAL A 136 3.96 -8.48 8.71
CA VAL A 136 4.99 -9.14 9.52
C VAL A 136 5.02 -8.35 10.83
N ASP A 137 4.85 -9.04 11.96
CA ASP A 137 4.82 -8.53 13.33
C ASP A 137 3.51 -7.88 13.80
N GLN A 138 2.64 -8.69 14.41
CA GLN A 138 2.15 -8.46 15.78
C GLN A 138 1.89 -9.82 16.44
N THR A 139 2.89 -10.33 17.16
CA THR A 139 2.68 -11.32 18.22
C THR A 139 1.80 -10.65 19.27
N ILE A 140 0.55 -11.10 19.37
CA ILE A 140 -0.33 -10.78 20.48
C ILE A 140 0.30 -11.44 21.72
N ALA A 141 0.74 -10.62 22.68
CA ALA A 141 1.04 -11.05 24.04
C ALA A 141 -0.25 -11.10 24.86
#